data_AF-A0A6A3KFG5-F1
#
_entry.id   AF-A0A6A3KFG5-F1
#
_cell.length_a   1.000
_cell.length_b   1.000
_cell.length_c   1.000
_cell.angle_alpha   90.00
_cell.angle_beta   90.00
_cell.angle_gamma   90.00
#
_symmetry.space_group_name_H-M   'P 1'
#
loop_
_entity.id
_entity.type
_entity.pdbx_description
1 polymer ?
#
loop_
_entity_poly.entity_id
_entity_poly.type
_entity_poly.pdbx_seq_one_letter_code
_entity_poly.pdbx_strand_id
1 'polypeptide(L)'
;MDMRDISALYKLTDKVFSASGLDPKSADTTAFQRTVTKRAGGVSVQFVRRQHMLFNYEDTCQAIWLLSHLFHRQEDRVDYPAIQDPVNTIATKFRITKRLPDGEQLSLKERIVACRFVERERTVLVWKATLTGEGSCAGMQTDETGWSVIRPSATGSGTIMEVCMRQDPAHLHTIVDPAVANRFDKFLQSIIQENSQKITNGAKAVLLENMLSGICA
;
A
#
# COMPACT_ATOMS: atom_id res chain seq x y z
N MET A 1 -3.88 4.68 -16.26
CA MET A 1 -2.59 4.18 -15.74
C MET A 1 -2.24 2.93 -16.53
N ASP A 2 -1.03 2.83 -17.10
CA ASP A 2 -0.64 1.75 -18.03
C ASP A 2 0.08 0.61 -17.28
N MET A 3 -0.21 -0.65 -17.62
CA MET A 3 0.47 -1.84 -17.08
C MET A 3 1.99 -1.82 -17.35
N ARG A 4 2.43 -1.19 -18.44
CA ARG A 4 3.86 -1.01 -18.74
C ARG A 4 4.59 -0.22 -17.65
N ASP A 5 3.91 0.71 -16.98
CA ASP A 5 4.48 1.44 -15.85
C ASP A 5 4.75 0.48 -14.67
N ILE A 6 3.83 -0.44 -14.36
CA ILE A 6 3.99 -1.35 -13.23
C ILE A 6 5.15 -2.32 -13.45
N SER A 7 5.31 -2.88 -14.65
CA SER A 7 6.47 -3.75 -14.95
C SER A 7 7.80 -3.01 -14.86
N ALA A 8 7.85 -1.72 -15.22
CA ALA A 8 9.05 -0.91 -15.05
C ALA A 8 9.33 -0.64 -13.55
N LEU A 9 8.29 -0.38 -12.76
CA LEU A 9 8.40 -0.20 -11.30
C LEU A 9 8.85 -1.49 -10.59
N TYR A 10 8.36 -2.65 -11.02
CA TYR A 10 8.80 -3.94 -10.49
C TYR A 10 10.32 -4.15 -10.65
N LYS A 11 10.91 -3.76 -11.78
CA LYS A 11 12.37 -3.83 -11.98
C LYS A 11 13.16 -2.94 -11.04
N LEU A 12 12.53 -1.96 -10.38
CA LEU A 12 13.18 -1.07 -9.41
C LEU A 12 13.14 -1.61 -7.97
N THR A 13 12.45 -2.73 -7.71
CA THR A 13 12.21 -3.25 -6.35
C THR A 13 13.48 -3.31 -5.50
N ASP A 14 14.54 -3.96 -6.00
CA ASP A 14 15.78 -4.12 -5.23
C ASP A 14 16.45 -2.78 -4.91
N LYS A 15 16.48 -1.87 -5.89
CA LYS A 15 17.01 -0.52 -5.72
C LYS A 15 16.21 0.28 -4.70
N VAL A 16 14.89 0.11 -4.67
CA VAL A 16 14.01 0.79 -3.70
C VAL A 16 14.29 0.30 -2.29
N PHE A 17 14.40 -1.01 -2.08
CA PHE A 17 14.66 -1.56 -0.74
C PHE A 17 16.09 -1.32 -0.27
N SER A 18 17.10 -1.34 -1.15
CA SER A 18 18.47 -0.97 -0.80
C SER A 18 18.60 0.49 -0.34
N ALA A 19 17.70 1.36 -0.79
CA ALA A 19 17.65 2.78 -0.42
C ALA A 19 16.56 3.11 0.62
N SER A 20 15.87 2.12 1.16
CA SER A 20 14.71 2.32 2.06
C SER A 20 15.10 2.70 3.49
N GLY A 21 16.36 2.48 3.88
CA GLY A 21 16.84 2.66 5.25
C GLY A 21 16.52 1.51 6.20
N LEU A 22 15.83 0.46 5.74
CA LEU A 22 15.68 -0.78 6.51
C LEU A 22 17.01 -1.51 6.60
N ASP A 23 17.40 -1.93 7.81
CA ASP A 23 18.57 -2.80 8.01
C ASP A 23 18.26 -4.19 7.42
N PRO A 24 18.95 -4.64 6.36
CA PRO A 24 18.68 -5.93 5.72
C PRO A 24 18.93 -7.13 6.65
N LYS A 25 19.67 -6.95 7.75
CA LYS A 25 19.98 -8.03 8.71
C LYS A 25 18.94 -8.20 9.81
N SER A 26 18.15 -7.17 10.11
CA SER A 26 17.13 -7.25 11.13
C SER A 26 15.88 -7.98 10.61
N ALA A 27 15.29 -8.81 11.46
CA ALA A 27 13.99 -9.45 11.23
C ALA A 27 12.86 -8.76 12.02
N ASP A 28 13.17 -7.72 12.78
CA ASP A 28 12.23 -7.15 13.73
C ASP A 28 11.09 -6.41 13.03
N THR A 29 9.91 -6.48 13.65
CA THR A 29 8.77 -5.66 13.20
C THR A 29 9.04 -4.20 13.53
N THR A 30 8.84 -3.31 12.56
CA THR A 30 8.98 -1.88 12.73
C THR A 30 7.62 -1.18 12.60
N ALA A 31 7.48 -0.02 13.24
CA ALA A 31 6.39 0.91 12.95
C ALA A 31 6.58 1.52 11.55
N PHE A 32 5.53 2.13 10.98
CA PHE A 32 5.70 2.92 9.76
C PHE A 32 6.61 4.12 10.02
N GLN A 33 7.77 4.11 9.38
CA GLN A 33 8.69 5.21 9.35
C GLN A 33 8.28 6.15 8.22
N ARG A 34 8.02 7.42 8.55
CA ARG A 34 7.66 8.46 7.58
C ARG A 34 8.85 9.42 7.40
N THR A 35 9.28 9.58 6.15
CA THR A 35 10.37 10.50 5.77
C THR A 35 9.85 11.51 4.76
N VAL A 36 10.01 12.80 5.05
CA VAL A 36 9.63 13.88 4.12
C VAL A 36 10.89 14.46 3.48
N THR A 37 10.96 14.43 2.17
CA THR A 37 12.05 15.03 1.40
C THR A 37 11.55 16.24 0.63
N LYS A 38 12.18 17.40 0.82
CA LYS A 38 11.96 18.59 0.00
C LYS A 38 13.01 18.65 -1.10
N ARG A 39 12.59 18.82 -2.36
CA ARG A 39 13.46 18.96 -3.54
C ARG A 39 13.03 20.19 -4.34
N ALA A 40 13.88 20.65 -5.24
CA ALA A 40 13.55 21.77 -6.14
C ALA A 40 12.26 21.54 -6.96
N GLY A 41 11.89 20.28 -7.21
CA GLY A 41 10.67 19.88 -7.91
C GLY A 41 9.44 19.59 -7.04
N GLY A 42 9.50 19.82 -5.72
CA GLY A 42 8.36 19.61 -4.82
C GLY A 42 8.70 18.81 -3.55
N VAL A 43 7.65 18.33 -2.88
CA VAL A 43 7.73 17.50 -1.68
C VAL A 43 7.51 16.04 -2.09
N SER A 44 8.25 15.12 -1.47
CA SER A 44 8.03 13.68 -1.59
C SER A 44 7.96 13.08 -0.19
N VAL A 45 6.98 12.23 0.06
CA VAL A 45 6.78 11.57 1.35
C VAL A 45 6.98 10.08 1.16
N GLN A 46 7.92 9.49 1.90
CA GLN A 46 8.19 8.06 1.89
C GLN A 46 7.70 7.42 3.18
N PHE A 47 7.13 6.22 3.05
CA PHE A 47 6.75 5.38 4.18
C PHE A 47 7.42 4.02 4.03
N VAL A 48 8.00 3.54 5.12
CA VAL A 48 8.73 2.28 5.14
C VAL A 48 8.35 1.49 6.39
N ARG A 49 8.17 0.18 6.24
CA ARG A 49 7.85 -0.73 7.35
C ARG A 49 8.36 -2.14 7.07
N ARG A 50 8.75 -2.85 8.13
CA ARG A 50 8.95 -4.29 8.15
C ARG A 50 7.95 -4.94 9.12
N GLN A 51 7.41 -6.07 8.72
CA GLN A 51 6.54 -6.90 9.55
C GLN A 51 7.06 -8.33 9.53
N HIS A 52 7.30 -8.89 10.72
CA HIS A 52 7.49 -10.33 10.88
C HIS A 52 6.13 -10.98 11.12
N MET A 53 5.79 -11.96 10.29
CA MET A 53 4.58 -12.75 10.36
C MET A 53 4.97 -14.17 10.80
N LEU A 54 4.44 -14.66 11.91
CA LEU A 54 4.75 -16.00 12.45
C LEU A 54 4.00 -17.12 11.74
N PHE A 55 3.85 -17.01 10.42
CA PHE A 55 3.12 -17.94 9.55
C PHE A 55 4.00 -18.30 8.35
N ASN A 56 3.72 -19.45 7.73
CA ASN A 56 4.47 -19.89 6.56
C ASN A 56 4.32 -18.93 5.38
N TYR A 57 5.25 -19.04 4.43
CA TYR A 57 5.41 -18.09 3.35
C TYR A 57 4.26 -18.16 2.33
N GLU A 58 3.88 -19.37 1.91
CA GLU A 58 2.84 -19.57 0.90
C GLU A 58 1.50 -19.00 1.36
N ASP A 59 1.05 -19.36 2.56
CA ASP A 59 -0.22 -18.90 3.11
C ASP A 59 -0.20 -17.39 3.34
N THR A 60 0.93 -16.85 3.84
CA THR A 60 1.08 -15.41 4.04
C THR A 60 0.95 -14.66 2.71
N CYS A 61 1.56 -15.16 1.62
CA CYS A 61 1.45 -14.55 0.30
C CYS A 61 0.01 -14.56 -0.22
N GLN A 62 -0.72 -15.67 -0.02
CA GLN A 62 -2.11 -15.78 -0.43
C GLN A 62 -3.01 -14.81 0.36
N ALA A 63 -2.87 -14.76 1.68
CA ALA A 63 -3.66 -13.89 2.55
C ALA A 63 -3.40 -12.40 2.24
N ILE A 64 -2.14 -12.01 2.04
CA ILE A 64 -1.78 -10.62 1.69
C ILE A 64 -2.32 -10.25 0.31
N TRP A 65 -2.20 -11.14 -0.68
CA TRP A 65 -2.75 -10.89 -2.02
C TRP A 65 -4.28 -10.73 -2.00
N LEU A 66 -4.97 -11.61 -1.28
CA LEU A 66 -6.43 -11.51 -1.10
C LEU A 66 -6.82 -10.14 -0.53
N LEU A 67 -6.12 -9.69 0.51
CA LEU A 67 -6.47 -8.43 1.19
C LEU A 67 -6.00 -7.17 0.45
N SER A 68 -5.07 -7.31 -0.49
CA SER A 68 -4.65 -6.24 -1.40
C SER A 68 -5.76 -5.82 -2.37
N HIS A 69 -6.85 -6.59 -2.49
CA HIS A 69 -8.06 -6.20 -3.22
C HIS A 69 -8.88 -5.12 -2.50
N LEU A 70 -8.53 -4.78 -1.24
CA LEU A 70 -9.16 -3.72 -0.46
C LEU A 70 -10.69 -3.85 -0.41
N PHE A 71 -11.21 -5.05 -0.16
CA PHE A 71 -12.65 -5.30 -0.13
C PHE A 71 -13.41 -4.51 0.94
N HIS A 72 -12.73 -3.86 1.89
CA HIS A 72 -13.35 -2.90 2.80
C HIS A 72 -13.66 -1.53 2.16
N ARG A 73 -13.20 -1.27 0.93
CA ARG A 73 -13.47 -0.04 0.16
C ARG A 73 -14.52 -0.33 -0.93
N GLN A 74 -15.78 -0.02 -0.64
CA GLN A 74 -16.92 -0.33 -1.52
C GLN A 74 -17.66 0.90 -2.04
N GLU A 75 -17.45 2.07 -1.44
CA GLU A 75 -18.10 3.31 -1.88
C GLU A 75 -17.64 3.68 -3.30
N ASP A 76 -18.56 3.87 -4.24
CA ASP A 76 -18.30 4.11 -5.67
C ASP A 76 -17.28 3.14 -6.31
N ARG A 77 -17.19 1.91 -5.79
CA ARG A 77 -16.24 0.92 -6.28
C ARG A 77 -16.57 0.50 -7.71
N VAL A 78 -15.56 0.52 -8.56
CA VAL A 78 -15.61 -0.06 -9.91
C VAL A 78 -14.31 -0.81 -10.16
N ASP A 79 -14.43 -2.12 -10.36
CA ASP A 79 -13.32 -2.98 -10.74
C ASP A 79 -13.22 -3.08 -12.28
N TYR A 80 -12.00 -3.20 -12.79
CA TYR A 80 -11.69 -3.24 -14.21
C TYR A 80 -11.10 -4.61 -14.57
N PRO A 81 -11.92 -5.63 -14.88
CA PRO A 81 -11.44 -7.00 -15.10
C PRO A 81 -10.78 -7.21 -16.48
N ALA A 82 -11.00 -6.31 -17.44
CA ALA A 82 -10.46 -6.37 -18.80
C ALA A 82 -8.98 -5.95 -18.87
N ILE A 83 -8.17 -6.42 -17.93
CA ILE A 83 -6.74 -6.14 -17.80
C ILE A 83 -5.93 -7.37 -18.19
N GLN A 84 -4.70 -7.15 -18.63
CA GLN A 84 -3.76 -8.23 -18.86
C GLN A 84 -3.42 -8.92 -17.53
N ASP A 85 -3.47 -10.25 -17.50
CA ASP A 85 -3.26 -11.07 -16.29
C ASP A 85 -4.15 -10.66 -15.09
N PRO A 86 -5.47 -10.91 -15.16
CA PRO A 86 -6.42 -10.56 -14.10
C PRO A 86 -6.23 -11.41 -12.82
N VAL A 87 -5.45 -12.49 -12.87
CA VAL A 87 -5.15 -13.33 -11.69
C VAL A 87 -4.14 -12.64 -10.77
N ASN A 88 -3.17 -11.92 -11.36
CA ASN A 88 -2.12 -11.23 -10.62
C ASN A 88 -2.23 -9.71 -10.69
N THR A 89 -3.30 -9.17 -11.26
CA THR A 89 -3.50 -7.73 -11.39
C THR A 89 -4.83 -7.32 -10.77
N ILE A 90 -4.78 -6.25 -9.97
CA ILE A 90 -5.94 -5.54 -9.45
C ILE A 90 -5.96 -4.19 -10.15
N ALA A 91 -7.08 -3.83 -10.75
CA ALA A 91 -7.33 -2.49 -11.25
C ALA A 91 -8.71 -2.05 -10.77
N THR A 92 -8.75 -1.03 -9.92
CA THR A 92 -10.00 -0.60 -9.31
C THR A 92 -9.99 0.91 -9.06
N LYS A 93 -11.19 1.48 -8.98
CA LYS A 93 -11.40 2.83 -8.43
C LYS A 93 -12.46 2.75 -7.36
N PHE A 94 -12.35 3.59 -6.34
CA PHE A 94 -13.36 3.72 -5.29
C PHE A 94 -13.24 5.10 -4.63
N ARG A 95 -14.25 5.46 -3.85
CA ARG A 95 -14.20 6.61 -2.93
C ARG A 95 -13.81 6.12 -1.54
N ILE A 96 -13.03 6.95 -0.85
CA ILE A 96 -12.80 6.85 0.58
C ILE A 96 -13.40 8.06 1.25
N THR A 97 -14.40 7.86 2.11
CA THR A 97 -14.98 8.89 2.96
C THR A 97 -14.64 8.60 4.42
N LYS A 98 -14.14 9.59 5.15
CA LYS A 98 -13.80 9.47 6.57
C LYS A 98 -14.18 10.71 7.35
N ARG A 99 -14.60 10.51 8.59
CA ARG A 99 -14.75 11.59 9.56
C ARG A 99 -13.44 11.74 10.35
N LEU A 100 -12.86 12.92 10.33
CA LEU A 100 -11.69 13.27 11.12
C LEU A 100 -12.06 13.50 12.60
N PRO A 101 -11.09 13.48 13.54
CA PRO A 101 -11.36 13.67 14.97
C PRO A 101 -12.02 15.01 15.33
N ASP A 102 -11.88 16.03 14.49
CA ASP A 102 -12.54 17.35 14.64
C ASP A 102 -13.99 17.35 14.15
N GLY A 103 -14.50 16.21 13.68
CA GLY A 103 -15.88 16.03 13.21
C GLY A 103 -16.07 16.32 11.72
N GLU A 104 -15.07 16.87 11.03
CA GLU A 104 -15.15 17.14 9.60
C GLU A 104 -15.18 15.83 8.81
N GLN A 105 -16.00 15.78 7.76
CA GLN A 105 -16.02 14.68 6.81
C GLN A 105 -15.21 15.05 5.57
N LEU A 106 -14.22 14.23 5.25
CA LEU A 106 -13.42 14.35 4.04
C LEU A 106 -13.64 13.14 3.14
N SER A 107 -13.54 13.36 1.83
CA SER A 107 -13.52 12.28 0.85
C SER A 107 -12.47 12.49 -0.22
N LEU A 108 -12.01 11.37 -0.78
CA LEU A 108 -11.16 11.33 -1.95
C LEU A 108 -11.54 10.17 -2.86
N LYS A 109 -11.21 10.27 -4.14
CA LYS A 109 -11.25 9.17 -5.09
C LYS A 109 -9.86 8.58 -5.24
N GLU A 110 -9.75 7.28 -5.03
CA GLU A 110 -8.53 6.51 -5.30
C GLU A 110 -8.72 5.72 -6.59
N ARG A 111 -7.72 5.78 -7.47
CA ARG A 111 -7.59 4.88 -8.63
C ARG A 111 -6.29 4.14 -8.46
N ILE A 112 -6.34 2.81 -8.39
CA ILE A 112 -5.17 1.98 -8.11
C ILE A 112 -5.05 0.87 -9.15
N VAL A 113 -3.81 0.60 -9.57
CA VAL A 113 -3.44 -0.69 -10.16
C VAL A 113 -2.34 -1.30 -9.32
N ALA A 114 -2.53 -2.56 -8.94
CA ALA A 114 -1.55 -3.36 -8.22
C ALA A 114 -1.29 -4.66 -8.98
N CYS A 115 -0.04 -5.11 -9.00
CA CYS A 115 0.36 -6.38 -9.59
C CYS A 115 1.18 -7.21 -8.61
N ARG A 116 0.98 -8.52 -8.66
CA ARG A 116 1.78 -9.51 -7.93
C ARG A 116 2.74 -10.21 -8.89
N PHE A 117 4.00 -10.29 -8.49
CA PHE A 117 5.06 -11.00 -9.18
C PHE A 117 5.57 -12.10 -8.26
N VAL A 118 5.42 -13.35 -8.67
CA VAL A 118 5.88 -14.51 -7.89
C VAL A 118 7.25 -14.92 -8.42
N GLU A 119 8.27 -14.79 -7.58
CA GLU A 119 9.64 -15.22 -7.86
C GLU A 119 9.96 -16.51 -7.09
N ARG A 120 11.15 -17.06 -7.33
CA ARG A 120 11.60 -18.30 -6.67
C ARG A 120 11.72 -18.17 -5.15
N GLU A 121 12.19 -17.04 -4.65
CA GLU A 121 12.54 -16.85 -3.22
C GLU A 121 11.69 -15.78 -2.52
N ARG A 122 10.83 -15.09 -3.27
CA ARG A 122 10.01 -14.00 -2.76
C ARG A 122 8.80 -13.74 -3.65
N THR A 123 7.82 -13.05 -3.10
CA THR A 123 6.69 -12.49 -3.83
C THR A 123 6.76 -10.98 -3.72
N VAL A 124 6.62 -10.28 -4.85
CA VAL A 124 6.66 -8.82 -4.90
C VAL A 124 5.28 -8.31 -5.31
N LEU A 125 4.71 -7.41 -4.51
CA LEU A 125 3.53 -6.64 -4.87
C LEU A 125 4.00 -5.24 -5.24
N VAL A 126 3.54 -4.72 -6.37
CA VAL A 126 3.83 -3.36 -6.82
C VAL A 126 2.51 -2.69 -7.12
N TRP A 127 2.33 -1.46 -6.64
CA TRP A 127 1.15 -0.68 -6.97
C TRP A 127 1.51 0.76 -7.32
N LYS A 128 0.60 1.36 -8.06
CA LYS A 128 0.58 2.80 -8.30
C LYS A 128 -0.86 3.27 -8.15
N ALA A 129 -1.04 4.43 -7.54
CA ALA A 129 -2.35 4.98 -7.30
C ALA A 129 -2.35 6.50 -7.52
N THR A 130 -3.52 7.03 -7.86
CA THR A 130 -3.78 8.47 -7.84
C THR A 130 -4.90 8.73 -6.85
N LEU A 131 -4.63 9.60 -5.87
CA LEU A 131 -5.55 9.99 -4.82
C LEU A 131 -5.99 11.44 -5.09
N THR A 132 -7.26 11.63 -5.45
CA THR A 132 -7.81 12.95 -5.80
C THR A 132 -8.79 13.41 -4.72
N GLY A 133 -8.51 14.54 -4.07
CA GLY A 133 -9.38 15.12 -3.05
C GLY A 133 -10.70 15.62 -3.61
N GLU A 134 -11.75 15.54 -2.80
CA GLU A 134 -13.09 16.07 -3.09
C GLU A 134 -13.49 17.11 -2.02
N GLY A 135 -14.60 17.82 -2.25
CA GLY A 135 -15.13 18.78 -1.28
C GLY A 135 -14.14 19.90 -0.95
N SER A 136 -13.83 20.08 0.35
CA SER A 136 -12.86 21.08 0.83
C SER A 136 -11.43 20.81 0.38
N CYS A 137 -11.13 19.61 -0.12
CA CYS A 137 -9.84 19.23 -0.70
C CYS A 137 -9.91 19.09 -2.24
N ALA A 138 -10.95 19.63 -2.89
CA ALA A 138 -11.04 19.61 -4.35
C ALA A 138 -9.82 20.30 -5.00
N GLY A 139 -9.29 19.68 -6.07
CA GLY A 139 -8.08 20.13 -6.75
C GLY A 139 -6.77 19.57 -6.17
N MET A 140 -6.84 18.89 -5.02
CA MET A 140 -5.69 18.18 -4.45
C MET A 140 -5.50 16.84 -5.15
N GLN A 141 -4.26 16.53 -5.50
CA GLN A 141 -3.90 15.22 -6.05
C GLN A 141 -2.56 14.76 -5.48
N THR A 142 -2.48 13.49 -5.14
CA THR A 142 -1.24 12.81 -4.78
C THR A 142 -1.11 11.57 -5.64
N ASP A 143 0.03 11.43 -6.31
CA ASP A 143 0.39 10.16 -6.94
C ASP A 143 1.16 9.32 -5.92
N GLU A 144 0.79 8.06 -5.83
CA GLU A 144 1.41 7.08 -4.96
C GLU A 144 2.04 5.97 -5.78
N THR A 145 3.20 5.50 -5.35
CA THR A 145 3.82 4.28 -5.85
C THR A 145 4.36 3.47 -4.69
N GLY A 146 4.10 2.17 -4.66
CA GLY A 146 4.56 1.32 -3.59
C GLY A 146 4.96 -0.08 -4.01
N TRP A 147 5.75 -0.68 -3.12
CA TRP A 147 6.30 -2.02 -3.22
C TRP A 147 6.08 -2.73 -1.90
N SER A 148 5.74 -4.01 -1.97
CA SER A 148 5.87 -4.94 -0.86
C SER A 148 6.65 -6.17 -1.29
N VAL A 149 7.64 -6.54 -0.49
CA VAL A 149 8.41 -7.78 -0.68
C VAL A 149 8.06 -8.72 0.46
N ILE A 150 7.59 -9.91 0.10
CA ILE A 150 7.25 -10.99 1.03
C ILE A 150 8.23 -12.12 0.77
N ARG A 151 8.88 -12.63 1.82
CA ARG A 151 9.89 -13.70 1.72
C ARG A 151 9.95 -14.53 3.00
N PRO A 152 10.38 -15.80 2.94
CA PRO A 152 10.66 -16.57 4.14
C PRO A 152 11.65 -15.84 5.07
N SER A 153 11.50 -16.03 6.39
CA SER A 153 12.49 -15.56 7.35
C SER A 153 13.80 -16.32 7.18
N ALA A 154 14.93 -15.61 7.23
CA ALA A 154 16.26 -16.23 7.19
C ALA A 154 16.52 -17.15 8.40
N THR A 155 15.82 -16.95 9.50
CA THR A 155 15.88 -17.82 10.69
C THR A 155 15.01 -19.08 10.57
N GLY A 156 14.30 -19.25 9.45
CA GLY A 156 13.37 -20.37 9.22
C GLY A 156 12.02 -20.25 9.93
N SER A 157 11.88 -19.31 10.88
CA SER A 157 10.63 -19.08 11.59
C SER A 157 9.82 -17.94 10.96
N GLY A 158 8.75 -18.30 10.25
CA GLY A 158 7.79 -17.35 9.69
C GLY A 158 8.24 -16.65 8.40
N THR A 159 7.60 -15.50 8.15
CA THR A 159 7.67 -14.74 6.90
C THR A 159 7.97 -13.28 7.18
N ILE A 160 8.85 -12.68 6.41
CA ILE A 160 9.17 -11.25 6.45
C ILE A 160 8.41 -10.55 5.34
N MET A 161 7.64 -9.52 5.70
CA MET A 161 6.98 -8.61 4.77
C MET A 161 7.57 -7.21 4.95
N GLU A 162 8.14 -6.67 3.89
CA GLU A 162 8.68 -5.32 3.85
C GLU A 162 7.82 -4.48 2.92
N VAL A 163 7.57 -3.23 3.29
CA VAL A 163 6.76 -2.28 2.53
C VAL A 163 7.55 -0.99 2.39
N CYS A 164 7.63 -0.48 1.16
CA CYS A 164 8.15 0.84 0.85
C CYS A 164 7.18 1.51 -0.11
N MET A 165 6.71 2.70 0.23
CA MET A 165 5.84 3.48 -0.64
C MET A 165 6.22 4.95 -0.62
N ARG A 166 5.93 5.62 -1.72
CA ARG A 166 6.19 7.03 -1.95
C ARG A 166 4.92 7.72 -2.41
N GLN A 167 4.65 8.86 -1.81
CA GLN A 167 3.61 9.79 -2.19
C GLN A 167 4.26 11.09 -2.69
N ASP A 168 3.93 11.45 -3.91
CA ASP A 168 4.36 12.67 -4.57
C ASP A 168 3.09 13.51 -4.82
N PRO A 169 2.85 14.58 -4.04
CA PRO A 169 1.78 15.52 -4.32
C PRO A 169 1.92 16.05 -5.75
N ALA A 170 0.96 15.71 -6.60
CA ALA A 170 0.98 16.07 -8.01
C ALA A 170 0.63 17.56 -8.16
N HIS A 171 1.13 18.15 -9.25
CA HIS A 171 1.08 19.57 -9.58
C HIS A 171 -0.22 20.25 -9.15
N LEU A 172 -0.11 21.09 -8.13
CA LEU A 172 -1.14 22.04 -7.77
C LEU A 172 -1.24 23.04 -8.92
N HIS A 173 -2.22 22.88 -9.81
CA HIS A 173 -2.50 23.88 -10.86
C HIS A 173 -2.97 25.23 -10.28
N THR A 174 -3.12 25.31 -8.96
CA THR A 174 -3.59 26.50 -8.23
C THR A 174 -2.76 26.67 -6.96
N ILE A 175 -2.57 27.90 -6.49
CA ILE A 175 -2.03 28.16 -5.15
C ILE A 175 -2.98 27.51 -4.14
N VAL A 176 -2.48 26.55 -3.37
CA VAL A 176 -3.26 25.87 -2.33
C VAL A 176 -2.96 26.49 -0.98
N ASP A 177 -4.02 26.74 -0.21
CA ASP A 177 -3.92 27.13 1.19
C ASP A 177 -3.14 26.05 1.97
N PRO A 178 -2.02 26.42 2.65
CA PRO A 178 -1.24 25.49 3.46
C PRO A 178 -2.06 24.69 4.49
N ALA A 179 -3.15 25.26 5.02
CA ALA A 179 -4.05 24.57 5.93
C ALA A 179 -4.81 23.42 5.23
N VAL A 180 -5.28 23.65 4.01
CA VAL A 180 -5.93 22.62 3.18
C VAL A 180 -4.94 21.52 2.80
N ALA A 181 -3.70 21.89 2.44
CA ALA A 181 -2.63 20.94 2.17
C ALA A 181 -2.29 20.05 3.37
N ASN A 182 -2.12 20.65 4.54
CA ASN A 182 -1.86 19.91 5.77
C ASN A 182 -3.04 19.00 6.16
N ARG A 183 -4.28 19.46 5.93
CA ARG A 183 -5.49 18.66 6.17
C ARG A 183 -5.54 17.44 5.27
N PHE A 184 -5.27 17.61 3.97
CA PHE A 184 -5.22 16.51 3.02
C PHE A 184 -4.10 15.50 3.34
N ASP A 185 -2.90 15.96 3.70
CA ASP A 185 -1.80 15.07 4.14
C ASP A 185 -2.18 14.25 5.38
N LYS A 186 -2.82 14.86 6.39
CA LYS A 186 -3.34 14.12 7.56
C LYS A 186 -4.38 13.08 7.17
N PHE A 187 -5.27 13.41 6.23
CA PHE A 187 -6.27 12.47 5.74
C PHE A 187 -5.62 11.28 5.03
N LEU A 188 -4.65 11.51 4.15
CA LEU A 188 -3.86 10.47 3.48
C LEU A 188 -3.13 9.56 4.47
N GLN A 189 -2.45 10.14 5.47
CA GLN A 189 -1.80 9.36 6.53
C GLN A 189 -2.79 8.46 7.29
N SER A 190 -4.00 8.96 7.55
CA SER A 190 -5.03 8.18 8.23
C SER A 190 -5.53 6.99 7.39
N ILE A 191 -5.54 7.13 6.05
CA ILE A 191 -5.93 6.08 5.11
C ILE A 191 -4.84 5.00 5.05
N ILE A 192 -3.58 5.42 4.97
CA ILE A 192 -2.41 4.52 5.01
C ILE A 192 -2.45 3.63 6.25
N GLN A 193 -2.60 4.25 7.42
CA GLN A 193 -2.61 3.53 8.68
C GLN A 193 -3.77 2.53 8.75
N GLU A 194 -4.96 2.95 8.32
CA GLU A 194 -6.16 2.12 8.29
C GLU A 194 -6.03 0.94 7.33
N ASN A 195 -5.62 1.19 6.08
CA ASN A 195 -5.44 0.14 5.07
C ASN A 195 -4.38 -0.86 5.54
N SER A 196 -3.26 -0.39 6.07
CA SER A 196 -2.22 -1.28 6.54
C SER A 196 -2.63 -2.12 7.76
N GLN A 197 -3.40 -1.54 8.68
CA GLN A 197 -3.97 -2.28 9.81
C GLN A 197 -4.98 -3.34 9.34
N LYS A 198 -5.88 -2.97 8.42
CA LYS A 198 -6.87 -3.88 7.84
C LYS A 198 -6.21 -5.06 7.12
N ILE A 199 -5.19 -4.79 6.30
CA ILE A 199 -4.44 -5.84 5.59
C ILE A 199 -3.66 -6.72 6.58
N THR A 200 -2.90 -6.13 7.50
CA THR A 200 -2.06 -6.91 8.42
C THR A 200 -2.91 -7.77 9.36
N ASN A 201 -3.95 -7.20 9.97
CA ASN A 201 -4.80 -7.94 10.90
C ASN A 201 -5.70 -8.94 10.19
N GLY A 202 -6.25 -8.56 9.03
CA GLY A 202 -7.02 -9.49 8.20
C GLY A 202 -6.16 -10.70 7.82
N ALA A 203 -4.89 -10.48 7.45
CA ALA A 203 -4.02 -11.58 7.06
C ALA A 203 -3.78 -12.51 8.25
N LYS A 204 -3.48 -11.95 9.43
CA LYS A 204 -3.33 -12.75 10.66
C LYS A 204 -4.61 -13.55 10.98
N ALA A 205 -5.79 -12.96 10.82
CA ALA A 205 -7.06 -13.64 11.08
C ALA A 205 -7.27 -14.82 10.12
N VAL A 206 -7.14 -14.60 8.80
CA VAL A 206 -7.26 -15.65 7.78
C VAL A 206 -6.26 -16.77 8.02
N LEU A 207 -5.01 -16.43 8.37
CA LEU A 207 -3.96 -17.41 8.63
C LEU A 207 -4.25 -18.25 9.89
N LEU A 208 -4.77 -17.63 10.95
CA LEU A 208 -5.18 -18.35 12.16
C LEU A 208 -6.37 -19.29 11.89
N GLU A 209 -7.37 -18.83 11.15
CA GLU A 209 -8.54 -19.64 10.78
C GLU A 209 -8.14 -20.86 9.92
N ASN A 210 -7.24 -20.67 8.96
CA ASN A 210 -6.72 -21.76 8.13
C ASN A 210 -5.96 -22.80 8.96
N MET A 211 -5.10 -22.36 9.89
CA MET A 211 -4.38 -23.29 10.77
C MET A 211 -5.35 -24.08 11.66
N LEU A 212 -6.36 -23.43 12.24
CA LEU A 212 -7.35 -24.10 13.08
C LEU A 212 -8.20 -25.11 12.29
N SER A 213 -8.61 -24.75 11.07
CA SER A 213 -9.41 -25.61 10.21
C SER A 213 -8.63 -26.85 9.75
N GLY A 214 -7.32 -26.72 9.50
CA GLY A 214 -6.44 -27.84 9.13
C GLY A 214 -6.08 -28.77 10.29
N ILE A 215 -6.22 -28.33 11.55
CA ILE A 215 -6.01 -29.18 12.75
C ILE A 215 -7.25 -30.05 13.05
N CYS A 216 -8.43 -29.64 12.59
CA CYS A 216 -9.69 -30.35 12.79
C CYS A 216 -10.07 -31.31 11.65
N ALA A 217 -9.21 -31.49 10.64
CA ALA A 217 -9.37 -32.42 9.52
C ALA A 217 -8.49 -33.67 9.71
#